data_AF-A0A7Y3XLB4-F1
#
_entry.id   AF-A0A7Y3XLB4-F1
#
_cell.length_a   1.000
_cell.length_b   1.000
_cell.length_c   1.000
_cell.angle_alpha   90.00
_cell.angle_beta   90.00
_cell.angle_gamma   90.00
#
_symmetry.space_group_name_H-M   'P 1'
#
loop_
_entity.id
_entity.type
_entity.pdbx_description
1 polymer ?
#
loop_
_entity_poly.entity_id
_entity_poly.type
_entity_poly.pdbx_seq_one_letter_code
_entity_poly.pdbx_strand_id
1 'polypeptide(L)'
;MITNPDWNTPKEEHCFHQISQDCMLELAGCVECFDKGLIDDHMLSFMCKQILSVEINDPDFLAFSLQNIHELLPHVTSGDSTIRIYKDVNGDTWFGVGNT
;
A
#
# COMPACT_ATOMS: atom_id res chain seq x y z
N MET A 1 -39.11 2.90 -19.85
CA MET A 1 -38.58 1.70 -19.16
C MET A 1 -37.38 1.23 -19.98
N ILE A 2 -36.17 1.51 -19.51
CA ILE A 2 -34.94 1.11 -20.21
C ILE A 2 -34.70 -0.36 -19.88
N THR A 3 -34.48 -1.18 -20.91
CA THR A 3 -34.32 -2.63 -20.80
C THR A 3 -33.03 -3.07 -21.47
N ASN A 4 -32.14 -3.64 -20.64
CA ASN A 4 -31.07 -4.60 -20.95
C ASN A 4 -29.72 -4.08 -21.47
N PRO A 5 -28.64 -4.89 -21.42
CA PRO A 5 -28.10 -5.76 -20.36
C PRO A 5 -26.61 -5.45 -20.07
N ASP A 6 -26.06 -4.37 -20.65
CA ASP A 6 -24.62 -4.04 -20.64
C ASP A 6 -24.08 -3.59 -19.27
N TRP A 7 -24.85 -3.78 -18.20
CA TRP A 7 -24.37 -3.99 -16.83
C TRP A 7 -23.59 -5.32 -16.65
N ASN A 8 -23.26 -6.00 -17.76
CA ASN A 8 -22.54 -7.26 -17.83
C ASN A 8 -21.01 -7.12 -17.86
N THR A 9 -20.46 -6.00 -17.38
CA THR A 9 -19.06 -5.96 -16.92
C THR A 9 -19.10 -6.14 -15.40
N PRO A 10 -18.25 -7.01 -14.79
CA PRO A 10 -18.45 -7.48 -13.43
C PRO A 10 -18.61 -6.35 -12.40
N LYS A 11 -19.59 -6.56 -11.52
CA LYS A 11 -20.03 -5.75 -10.38
C LYS A 11 -19.04 -5.70 -9.20
N GLU A 12 -17.74 -5.73 -9.47
CA GLU A 12 -16.70 -5.74 -8.44
C GLU A 12 -15.74 -4.59 -8.71
N GLU A 13 -16.18 -3.38 -8.36
CA GLU A 13 -15.28 -2.25 -8.19
C GLU A 13 -14.34 -2.58 -7.03
N HIS A 14 -13.22 -3.25 -7.35
CA HIS A 14 -12.11 -3.36 -6.43
C HIS A 14 -11.54 -1.95 -6.26
N CYS A 15 -11.86 -1.32 -5.13
CA CYS A 15 -11.18 -0.07 -4.78
C CYS A 15 -9.70 -0.40 -4.64
N PHE A 16 -8.86 0.29 -5.41
CA PHE A 16 -7.43 0.15 -5.31
C PHE A 16 -6.75 1.49 -5.06
N HIS A 17 -5.71 1.48 -4.24
CA HIS A 17 -4.78 2.58 -4.08
C HIS A 17 -3.39 2.09 -4.49
N GLN A 18 -2.75 2.82 -5.41
CA GLN A 18 -1.40 2.51 -5.83
C GLN A 18 -0.43 3.39 -5.05
N ILE A 19 0.49 2.76 -4.32
CA ILE A 19 1.55 3.49 -3.60
C ILE A 19 2.51 4.08 -4.63
N SER A 20 2.74 5.38 -4.54
CA SER A 20 3.64 6.11 -5.43
C SER A 20 5.08 5.60 -5.30
N GLN A 21 5.83 5.71 -6.40
CA GLN A 21 7.25 5.36 -6.39
C GLN A 21 8.04 6.24 -5.41
N ASP A 22 7.66 7.52 -5.28
CA ASP A 22 8.30 8.43 -4.34
C ASP A 22 8.08 7.98 -2.88
N CYS A 23 6.86 7.60 -2.52
CA CYS A 23 6.56 7.00 -1.22
C CYS A 23 7.39 5.72 -0.97
N MET A 24 7.48 4.85 -1.97
CA MET A 24 8.31 3.63 -1.89
C MET A 24 9.79 3.96 -1.65
N LEU A 25 10.34 4.98 -2.33
CA LEU A 25 11.72 5.41 -2.14
C LEU A 25 11.96 6.00 -0.74
N GLU A 26 11.02 6.79 -0.22
CA GLU A 26 11.09 7.32 1.14
C GLU A 26 11.07 6.20 2.20
N LEU A 27 10.20 5.20 2.01
CA LEU A 27 10.16 4.01 2.87
C LEU A 27 11.49 3.24 2.80
N ALA A 28 12.06 3.08 1.61
CA ALA A 28 13.34 2.39 1.43
C ALA A 28 14.48 3.10 2.17
N GLY A 29 14.51 4.44 2.09
CA GLY A 29 15.47 5.25 2.85
C GLY A 29 15.34 5.08 4.36
N CYS A 30 14.12 4.89 4.88
CA CYS A 30 13.90 4.61 6.30
C CYS A 30 14.47 3.24 6.70
N VAL A 31 14.21 2.20 5.90
CA VAL A 31 14.77 0.85 6.15
C VAL A 31 16.29 0.87 6.09
N GLU A 32 16.88 1.56 5.11
CA GLU A 32 18.33 1.69 5.01
C GLU A 32 18.94 2.41 6.23
N CYS A 33 18.27 3.43 6.75
CA CYS A 33 18.69 4.11 8.00
C CYS A 33 18.64 3.15 9.20
N PHE A 34 17.60 2.32 9.29
CA PHE A 34 17.45 1.32 10.35
C PHE A 34 18.54 0.25 10.27
N ASP A 35 18.79 -0.29 9.08
CA ASP A 35 19.83 -1.31 8.85
C ASP A 35 21.24 -0.80 9.18
N LYS A 36 21.48 0.50 8.99
CA LYS A 36 22.73 1.17 9.38
C LYS A 36 22.80 1.51 10.87
N GLY A 37 21.75 1.24 11.64
CA GLY A 37 21.66 1.57 13.07
C GLY A 37 21.58 3.07 13.35
N LEU A 38 21.16 3.88 12.38
CA LEU A 38 21.01 5.33 12.53
C LEU A 38 19.70 5.70 13.23
N ILE A 39 18.70 4.82 13.15
CA ILE A 39 17.40 4.94 13.79
C ILE A 39 17.06 3.63 14.50
N ASP A 40 16.23 3.70 15.53
CA ASP A 40 15.68 2.51 16.19
C ASP A 40 14.32 2.10 15.60
N ASP A 41 13.78 0.98 16.09
CA ASP A 41 12.50 0.41 15.65
C ASP A 41 11.32 1.38 15.86
N HIS A 42 11.34 2.15 16.96
CA HIS A 42 10.30 3.13 17.24
C HIS A 42 10.33 4.28 16.23
N MET A 43 11.53 4.78 15.90
CA MET A 43 11.73 5.80 14.87
C MET A 43 11.35 5.28 13.48
N LEU A 44 11.71 4.05 13.13
CA LEU A 44 11.30 3.41 11.87
C LEU A 44 9.77 3.36 11.75
N SER A 45 9.10 2.81 12.76
CA SER A 45 7.63 2.73 12.82
C SER A 45 6.97 4.10 12.71
N PHE A 46 7.49 5.11 13.42
CA PHE A 46 6.99 6.47 13.37
C PHE A 46 7.13 7.10 11.97
N MET A 47 8.30 6.97 11.34
CA MET A 47 8.54 7.56 10.02
C MET A 47 7.72 6.88 8.93
N CYS A 48 7.66 5.55 8.90
CA CYS A 48 6.82 4.85 7.94
C CYS A 48 5.34 5.24 8.09
N LYS A 49 4.87 5.46 9.33
CA LYS A 49 3.52 5.97 9.56
C LYS A 49 3.30 7.35 8.98
N GLN A 50 4.24 8.28 9.15
CA GLN A 50 4.14 9.63 8.57
C GLN A 50 4.09 9.58 7.05
N ILE A 51 4.99 8.82 6.42
CA ILE A 51 5.09 8.67 4.97
C ILE A 51 3.77 8.10 4.41
N LEU A 52 3.30 6.98 4.95
CA LEU A 52 2.06 6.34 4.50
C LEU A 52 0.82 7.22 4.74
N SER A 53 0.81 8.04 5.80
CA SER A 53 -0.32 8.94 6.08
C SER A 53 -0.42 10.13 5.11
N VAL A 54 0.70 10.50 4.47
CA VAL A 54 0.71 11.52 3.39
C VAL A 54 0.29 10.90 2.06
N GLU A 55 0.72 9.68 1.79
CA GLU A 55 0.42 8.95 0.54
C GLU A 55 -1.04 8.48 0.49
N ILE A 56 -1.53 7.86 1.56
CA ILE A 56 -2.80 7.13 1.58
C ILE A 56 -3.89 7.98 2.26
N ASN A 57 -4.75 8.56 1.43
CA ASN A 57 -5.88 9.37 1.91
C ASN A 57 -7.07 8.53 2.45
N ASP A 58 -7.19 7.28 2.02
CA ASP A 58 -8.25 6.38 2.46
C ASP A 58 -7.91 5.81 3.86
N PRO A 59 -8.74 6.07 4.90
CA PRO A 59 -8.44 5.62 6.26
C PRO A 59 -8.36 4.10 6.43
N ASP A 60 -9.16 3.34 5.67
CA ASP A 60 -9.16 1.87 5.76
C ASP A 60 -7.87 1.32 5.14
N PHE A 61 -7.45 1.87 4.00
CA PHE A 61 -6.19 1.49 3.36
C PHE A 61 -4.97 1.88 4.19
N LEU A 62 -5.01 3.05 4.83
CA LEU A 62 -3.94 3.48 5.72
C LEU A 62 -3.87 2.54 6.95
N ALA A 63 -5.00 2.26 7.59
CA ALA A 63 -5.04 1.36 8.74
C ALA A 63 -4.53 -0.04 8.39
N PHE A 64 -4.99 -0.60 7.27
CA PHE A 64 -4.50 -1.87 6.73
C PHE A 64 -2.99 -1.85 6.51
N SER A 65 -2.48 -0.80 5.86
CA SER A 65 -1.06 -0.71 5.51
C SER A 65 -0.15 -0.61 6.73
N LEU A 66 -0.59 0.12 7.76
CA LEU A 66 0.16 0.25 9.01
C LEU A 66 0.15 -1.05 9.82
N GLN A 67 -0.97 -1.78 9.83
CA GLN A 67 -1.07 -3.07 10.53
C GLN A 67 -0.22 -4.16 9.86
N ASN A 68 -0.14 -4.13 8.53
CA ASN A 68 0.56 -5.13 7.72
C ASN A 68 1.88 -4.60 7.16
N ILE A 69 2.48 -3.60 7.80
CA ILE A 69 3.70 -2.94 7.29
C ILE A 69 4.88 -3.91 7.10
N HIS A 70 4.94 -4.96 7.93
CA HIS A 70 5.96 -6.02 7.82
C HIS A 70 5.86 -6.81 6.50
N GLU A 71 4.70 -6.85 5.85
CA GLU A 71 4.53 -7.42 4.51
C GLU A 71 4.97 -6.44 3.42
N LEU A 72 4.82 -5.14 3.67
CA LEU A 72 5.19 -4.07 2.73
C LEU A 72 6.72 -3.88 2.63
N LEU A 73 7.42 -3.85 3.78
CA LEU A 73 8.85 -3.48 3.85
C LEU A 73 9.79 -4.37 3.00
N PRO A 74 9.60 -5.70 2.90
CA PRO A 74 10.42 -6.53 2.01
C PRO A 74 10.28 -6.16 0.53
N HIS A 75 9.11 -5.70 0.10
CA HIS A 75 8.89 -5.26 -1.28
C HIS A 75 9.55 -3.90 -1.54
N VAL A 76 9.54 -3.01 -0.54
CA VAL A 76 10.26 -1.73 -0.56
C VAL A 76 11.76 -1.92 -0.80
N THR A 77 12.39 -2.89 -0.14
CA THR A 77 13.84 -3.13 -0.25
C THR A 77 14.25 -3.89 -1.51
N SER A 78 13.32 -4.64 -2.11
CA SER A 78 13.58 -5.42 -3.32
C SER A 78 13.77 -4.55 -4.59
N GLY A 79 13.38 -3.27 -4.55
CA GLY A 79 13.48 -2.33 -5.68
C GLY A 79 12.55 -2.66 -6.85
N ASP A 80 11.85 -3.80 -6.79
CA ASP A 80 10.86 -4.23 -7.76
C ASP A 80 9.46 -3.83 -7.30
N SER A 81 8.66 -3.48 -8.30
CA SER A 81 7.19 -3.47 -8.32
C SER A 81 6.44 -2.20 -7.90
N THR A 82 5.33 -2.02 -8.62
CA THR A 82 4.25 -1.12 -8.24
C THR A 82 3.38 -1.84 -7.20
N ILE A 83 3.37 -1.35 -5.95
CA ILE A 83 2.52 -1.90 -4.90
C ILE A 83 1.15 -1.26 -4.93
N ARG A 84 0.12 -2.09 -4.87
CA ARG A 84 -1.27 -1.66 -4.81
C ARG A 84 -1.94 -2.29 -3.60
N ILE A 85 -2.83 -1.53 -2.99
CA ILE A 85 -3.74 -1.99 -1.94
C ILE A 85 -5.06 -2.27 -2.63
N TYR A 86 -5.58 -3.48 -2.50
CA TYR A 86 -6.87 -3.89 -3.05
C TYR A 86 -7.85 -4.11 -1.92
N LYS A 87 -9.11 -3.78 -2.14
CA LYS A 87 -10.22 -4.18 -1.27
C LYS A 87 -11.37 -4.73 -2.10
N ASP A 88 -11.85 -5.91 -1.73
CA ASP A 88 -12.98 -6.54 -2.40
C ASP A 88 -14.33 -6.07 -1.86
N VAL A 89 -15.40 -6.59 -2.46
CA VAL A 89 -16.79 -6.31 -2.06
C VAL A 89 -17.17 -6.86 -0.67
N ASN A 90 -16.40 -7.82 -0.15
CA ASN A 90 -16.59 -8.39 1.19
C ASN A 90 -15.85 -7.57 2.27
N GLY A 91 -14.96 -6.67 1.85
CA GLY A 91 -14.12 -5.85 2.72
C GLY A 91 -12.73 -6.44 2.97
N ASP A 92 -12.40 -7.58 2.36
CA ASP A 92 -11.07 -8.18 2.46
C ASP A 92 -10.06 -7.29 1.74
N THR A 93 -8.96 -6.97 2.41
CA THR A 93 -7.94 -6.05 1.92
C THR A 93 -6.59 -6.77 1.81
N TRP A 94 -5.86 -6.57 0.72
CA TRP A 94 -4.54 -7.18 0.51
C TRP A 94 -3.60 -6.29 -0.30
N PHE A 95 -2.30 -6.49 -0.14
CA PHE A 95 -1.30 -5.94 -1.05
C PHE A 95 -1.19 -6.79 -2.31
N GLY A 96 -1.18 -6.15 -3.47
CA GLY A 96 -0.82 -6.78 -4.72
C GLY A 96 0.42 -6.13 -5.33
N VAL A 97 1.28 -6.99 -5.84
CA VAL A 97 2.57 -6.64 -6.43
C VAL A 97 2.42 -6.70 -7.95
N GLY A 98 2.50 -5.57 -8.63
CA GLY A 98 2.44 -5.49 -10.08
C GLY A 98 3.81 -5.63 -10.71
N ASN A 99 4.02 -6.67 -11.52
CA ASN A 99 5.05 -6.65 -12.55
C ASN A 99 4.50 -5.84 -13.74
N THR A 100 5.18 -4.76 -14.10
CA THR A 100 4.99 -4.08 -15.39
C THR A 100 5.23 -5.02 -16.56
#